data_AF-A0A1J0WEY5-F1
#
_entry.id   AF-A0A1J0WEY5-F1
#
_cell.length_a   1.000
_cell.length_b   1.000
_cell.length_c   1.000
_cell.angle_alpha   90.00
_cell.angle_beta   90.00
_cell.angle_gamma   90.00
#
_symmetry.space_group_name_H-M   'P 1'
#
loop_
_entity.id
_entity.type
_entity.pdbx_description
1 polymer ?
#
loop_
_entity_poly.entity_id
_entity_poly.type
_entity_poly.pdbx_seq_one_letter_code
_entity_poly.pdbx_strand_id
1 'polypeptide(L)'
;MLATPTFPLVLLAAAVFCAVLLAVWAEARVAGRIIAQFFLTIGLPVVVVLGVVIWLTLPLMGQIDPRVSQAIIAGLVIATGWLTTAIFAEGGKARARAEKTRDYHKALYAEIGNTLESLWEADSSEQYVTALIERMREEEGYVPFLPREQHDHVYNAVIAEIDVLPRQTIDAIVAYYSVIKAMSALVDDMRGETFRTLDADRRIAIYSDYVGMRKQAFVFGKHALRLIRAYSDGGRKAADRIISNPDAGRSAMSRGSV
;
A
#
# COMPACT_ATOMS: atom_id res chain seq x y z
N MET A 1 -17.59 -62.51 25.86
CA MET A 1 -16.20 -62.05 26.04
C MET A 1 -15.78 -61.34 24.76
N LEU A 2 -16.00 -60.03 24.68
CA LEU A 2 -15.67 -59.22 23.50
C LEU A 2 -14.25 -58.69 23.69
N ALA A 3 -13.33 -59.14 22.84
CA ALA A 3 -11.96 -58.64 22.78
C ALA A 3 -11.99 -57.15 22.40
N THR A 4 -11.45 -56.33 23.30
CA THR A 4 -11.23 -54.89 23.11
C THR A 4 -10.33 -54.66 21.89
N PRO A 5 -10.79 -53.97 20.83
CA PRO A 5 -9.89 -53.59 19.76
C PRO A 5 -9.10 -52.33 20.18
N THR A 6 -7.81 -52.31 19.83
CA THR A 6 -7.17 -51.13 19.19
C THR A 6 -6.54 -50.00 20.02
N PHE A 7 -6.16 -50.17 21.30
CA PHE A 7 -5.20 -49.23 21.91
C PHE A 7 -3.83 -49.17 21.19
N PRO A 8 -3.22 -50.29 20.75
CA PRO A 8 -1.91 -50.23 20.08
C PRO A 8 -1.98 -49.67 18.66
N LEU A 9 -3.11 -49.85 17.95
CA LEU A 9 -3.29 -49.33 16.59
C LEU A 9 -3.47 -47.80 16.56
N VAL A 10 -4.14 -47.23 17.56
CA VAL A 10 -4.26 -45.78 17.72
C VAL A 10 -2.90 -45.15 18.05
N LEU A 11 -2.11 -45.80 18.91
CA LEU A 11 -0.72 -45.39 19.19
C LEU A 11 0.18 -45.47 17.95
N LEU A 12 0.02 -46.51 17.13
CA LEU A 12 0.80 -46.68 15.90
C LEU A 12 0.43 -45.63 14.84
N ALA A 13 -0.86 -45.31 14.70
CA ALA A 13 -1.32 -44.23 13.83
C ALA A 13 -0.82 -42.86 14.31
N ALA A 14 -0.85 -42.61 15.62
CA ALA A 14 -0.30 -41.38 16.20
C ALA A 14 1.23 -41.28 16.03
N ALA A 15 1.96 -42.40 16.17
CA ALA A 15 3.40 -42.47 15.97
C ALA A 15 3.78 -42.24 14.50
N VAL A 16 3.04 -42.82 13.55
CA VAL A 16 3.23 -42.59 12.11
C VAL A 16 2.93 -41.14 11.75
N PHE A 17 1.86 -40.56 12.31
CA PHE A 17 1.54 -39.16 12.13
C PHE A 17 2.64 -38.23 12.67
N CYS A 18 3.16 -38.50 13.87
CA CYS A 18 4.30 -37.77 14.43
C CYS A 18 5.58 -37.95 13.60
N ALA A 19 5.85 -39.14 13.08
CA ALA A 19 7.02 -39.40 12.24
C ALA A 19 6.94 -38.67 10.89
N VAL A 20 5.76 -38.64 10.27
CA VAL A 20 5.52 -37.87 9.03
C VAL A 20 5.66 -36.38 9.31
N LEU A 21 5.16 -35.88 10.43
CA LEU A 21 5.32 -34.47 10.83
C LEU A 21 6.78 -34.10 11.08
N LEU A 22 7.55 -34.97 11.71
CA LEU A 22 8.99 -34.77 11.95
C LEU A 22 9.82 -34.85 10.66
N ALA A 23 9.45 -35.73 9.72
CA ALA A 23 10.09 -35.82 8.41
C ALA A 23 9.83 -34.56 7.55
N VAL A 24 8.59 -34.07 7.54
CA VAL A 24 8.23 -32.79 6.88
C VAL A 24 8.92 -31.59 7.55
N TRP A 25 9.20 -31.67 8.85
CA TRP A 25 9.95 -30.67 9.61
C TRP A 25 11.44 -30.56 9.21
N ALA A 26 12.08 -31.67 8.82
CA ALA A 26 13.51 -31.72 8.53
C ALA A 26 13.88 -31.02 7.21
N GLU A 27 13.01 -31.06 6.21
CA GLU A 27 13.25 -30.47 4.88
C GLU A 27 12.89 -28.98 4.80
N ALA A 28 12.10 -28.46 5.75
CA ALA A 28 11.48 -27.14 5.65
C ALA A 28 12.22 -26.02 6.43
N ARG A 29 13.56 -25.96 6.42
CA ARG A 29 14.31 -24.93 7.19
C ARG A 29 13.99 -23.47 6.85
N VAL A 30 13.47 -23.19 5.65
CA VAL A 30 13.03 -21.83 5.24
C VAL A 30 11.53 -21.60 5.47
N ALA A 31 10.71 -22.66 5.37
CA ALA A 31 9.27 -22.60 5.61
C ALA A 31 8.88 -22.89 7.08
N GLY A 32 9.84 -23.25 7.94
CA GLY A 32 9.62 -23.74 9.29
C GLY A 32 8.86 -22.78 10.19
N ARG A 33 9.00 -21.46 10.00
CA ARG A 33 8.22 -20.47 10.77
C ARG A 33 6.75 -20.44 10.37
N ILE A 34 6.46 -20.57 9.07
CA ILE A 34 5.10 -20.57 8.53
C ILE A 34 4.41 -21.90 8.88
N ILE A 35 5.13 -23.02 8.77
CA ILE A 35 4.64 -24.36 9.12
C ILE A 35 4.48 -24.51 10.64
N ALA A 36 5.38 -23.96 11.46
CA ALA A 36 5.21 -23.94 12.91
C ALA A 36 4.01 -23.09 13.31
N GLN A 37 3.82 -21.91 12.70
CA GLN A 37 2.64 -21.09 12.93
C GLN A 37 1.36 -21.84 12.55
N PHE A 38 1.34 -22.53 11.41
CA PHE A 38 0.24 -23.39 10.98
C PHE A 38 -0.09 -24.46 12.02
N PHE A 39 0.92 -25.18 12.48
CA PHE A 39 0.74 -26.26 13.43
C PHE A 39 0.28 -25.74 14.80
N LEU A 40 0.76 -24.58 15.25
CA LEU A 40 0.38 -24.01 16.54
C LEU A 40 -0.98 -23.30 16.55
N THR A 41 -1.33 -22.58 15.47
CA THR A 41 -2.59 -21.80 15.43
C THR A 41 -3.78 -22.57 14.89
N ILE A 42 -3.57 -23.58 14.05
CA ILE A 42 -4.67 -24.33 13.41
C ILE A 42 -4.56 -25.81 13.75
N GLY A 43 -3.40 -26.43 13.49
CA GLY A 43 -3.22 -27.87 13.68
C GLY A 43 -3.48 -28.32 15.12
N LEU A 44 -2.85 -27.67 16.09
CA LEU A 44 -2.92 -27.98 17.51
C LEU A 44 -4.33 -27.81 18.08
N PRO A 45 -5.02 -26.66 17.94
CA PRO A 45 -6.38 -26.52 18.44
C PRO A 45 -7.36 -27.45 17.72
N VAL A 46 -7.21 -27.72 16.42
CA VAL A 46 -8.08 -28.69 15.74
C VAL A 46 -7.84 -30.10 16.24
N VAL A 47 -6.58 -30.53 16.40
CA VAL A 47 -6.24 -31.85 16.95
C VAL A 47 -6.70 -31.97 18.40
N VAL A 48 -6.61 -30.90 19.20
CA VAL A 48 -7.11 -30.87 20.57
C VAL A 48 -8.63 -30.95 20.59
N VAL A 49 -9.34 -30.17 19.78
CA VAL A 49 -10.81 -30.22 19.71
C VAL A 49 -11.28 -31.58 19.20
N LEU A 50 -10.64 -32.11 18.16
CA LEU A 50 -10.90 -33.46 17.65
C LEU A 50 -10.65 -34.53 18.70
N GLY A 51 -9.49 -34.46 19.36
CA GLY A 51 -9.11 -35.39 20.41
C GLY A 51 -10.10 -35.35 21.56
N VAL A 52 -10.54 -34.16 21.98
CA VAL A 52 -11.55 -33.96 23.02
C VAL A 52 -12.92 -34.49 22.59
N VAL A 53 -13.37 -34.21 21.36
CA VAL A 53 -14.64 -34.71 20.84
C VAL A 53 -14.62 -36.24 20.71
N ILE A 54 -13.54 -36.82 20.19
CA ILE A 54 -13.38 -38.28 20.08
C ILE A 54 -13.35 -38.91 21.47
N TRP A 55 -12.61 -38.31 22.41
CA TRP A 55 -12.52 -38.80 23.79
C TRP A 55 -13.86 -38.73 24.55
N LEU A 56 -14.62 -37.65 24.36
CA LEU A 56 -15.97 -37.50 24.94
C LEU A 56 -17.00 -38.43 24.31
N THR A 57 -16.87 -38.75 23.02
CA THR A 57 -17.83 -39.59 22.29
C THR A 57 -17.51 -41.09 22.34
N LEU A 58 -16.26 -41.47 22.63
CA LEU A 58 -15.80 -42.85 22.83
C LEU A 58 -16.69 -43.71 23.77
N PRO A 59 -17.12 -43.23 24.96
CA PRO A 59 -18.02 -44.00 25.82
C PRO A 59 -19.46 -44.11 25.28
N LEU A 60 -19.90 -43.20 24.39
CA LEU A 60 -21.20 -43.25 23.71
C LEU A 60 -21.17 -44.10 22.43
N MET A 61 -20.00 -44.22 21.78
CA MET A 61 -19.78 -44.85 20.47
C MET A 61 -19.97 -46.37 20.47
N GLY A 62 -20.03 -47.04 21.63
CA GLY A 62 -20.40 -48.46 21.71
C GLY A 62 -21.81 -48.77 21.17
N GLN A 63 -22.63 -47.73 20.91
CA GLN A 63 -24.01 -47.83 20.39
C GLN A 63 -24.19 -47.22 18.99
N ILE A 64 -23.14 -46.64 18.37
CA ILE A 64 -23.24 -45.93 17.09
C ILE A 64 -22.77 -46.85 15.95
N ASP A 65 -23.53 -46.87 14.84
CA ASP A 65 -23.16 -47.62 13.62
C ASP A 65 -21.75 -47.19 13.14
N PRO A 66 -20.81 -48.14 12.91
CA PRO A 66 -19.48 -47.87 12.37
C PRO A 66 -19.44 -47.01 11.10
N ARG A 67 -20.48 -47.02 10.28
CA ARG A 67 -20.56 -46.18 9.07
C ARG A 67 -20.75 -44.70 9.41
N VAL A 68 -21.51 -44.42 10.46
CA VAL A 68 -21.78 -43.05 10.93
C VAL A 68 -20.51 -42.45 11.54
N SER A 69 -19.74 -43.23 12.30
CA SER A 69 -18.48 -42.77 12.86
C SER A 69 -17.43 -42.45 11.77
N GLN A 70 -17.33 -43.28 10.72
CA GLN A 70 -16.47 -43.01 9.57
C GLN A 70 -16.88 -41.74 8.82
N ALA A 71 -18.17 -41.51 8.60
CA ALA A 71 -18.67 -40.32 7.92
C ALA A 71 -18.37 -39.04 8.72
N ILE A 72 -18.51 -39.09 10.06
CA ILE A 72 -18.17 -37.96 10.94
C ILE A 72 -16.68 -37.64 10.87
N ILE A 73 -15.81 -38.66 10.95
CA ILE A 73 -14.36 -38.47 10.87
C ILE A 73 -13.97 -37.88 9.50
N ALA A 74 -14.48 -38.46 8.41
CA ALA A 74 -14.21 -37.97 7.06
C ALA A 74 -14.68 -36.52 6.87
N GLY A 75 -15.91 -36.20 7.30
CA GLY A 75 -16.46 -34.84 7.22
C GLY A 75 -15.63 -33.83 8.00
N LEU A 76 -15.11 -34.22 9.17
CA LEU A 76 -14.30 -33.33 10.00
C LEU A 76 -12.90 -33.11 9.42
N VAL A 77 -12.26 -34.15 8.88
CA VAL A 77 -10.99 -34.01 8.15
C VAL A 77 -11.16 -33.07 6.96
N ILE A 78 -12.23 -33.22 6.18
CA ILE A 78 -12.53 -32.34 5.04
C ILE A 78 -12.77 -30.89 5.49
N ALA A 79 -13.59 -30.69 6.53
CA ALA A 79 -13.90 -29.36 7.06
C ALA A 79 -12.64 -28.65 7.60
N THR A 80 -11.75 -29.39 8.27
CA THR A 80 -10.46 -28.89 8.76
C THR A 80 -9.54 -28.46 7.61
N GLY A 81 -9.47 -29.28 6.56
CA GLY A 81 -8.70 -28.95 5.36
C GLY A 81 -9.18 -27.66 4.71
N TRP A 82 -10.51 -27.50 4.58
CA TRP A 82 -11.11 -26.28 4.04
C TRP A 82 -10.86 -25.05 4.91
N LEU A 83 -11.05 -25.15 6.23
CA LEU A 83 -10.81 -24.04 7.17
C LEU A 83 -9.35 -23.58 7.11
N THR A 84 -8.43 -24.54 7.05
CA THR A 84 -7.00 -24.28 6.88
C THR A 84 -6.73 -23.46 5.62
N THR A 85 -7.20 -23.93 4.46
CA THR A 85 -7.00 -23.24 3.18
C THR A 85 -7.60 -21.84 3.19
N ALA A 86 -8.80 -21.66 3.79
CA ALA A 86 -9.45 -20.36 3.89
C ALA A 86 -8.63 -19.35 4.70
N ILE A 87 -8.10 -19.76 5.85
CA ILE A 87 -7.28 -18.89 6.71
C ILE A 87 -5.98 -18.49 6.00
N PHE A 88 -5.33 -19.42 5.29
CA PHE A 88 -4.13 -19.10 4.51
C PHE A 88 -4.41 -18.18 3.34
N ALA A 89 -5.50 -18.41 2.62
CA ALA A 89 -5.91 -17.55 1.52
C ALA A 89 -6.12 -16.12 2.01
N GLU A 90 -6.76 -15.94 3.17
CA GLU A 90 -7.02 -14.62 3.73
C GLU A 90 -5.74 -13.94 4.26
N GLY A 91 -4.88 -14.69 4.96
CA GLY A 91 -3.58 -14.19 5.39
C GLY A 91 -2.66 -13.83 4.22
N GLY A 92 -2.69 -14.61 3.14
CA GLY A 92 -1.98 -14.35 1.90
C GLY A 92 -2.43 -13.07 1.22
N LYS A 93 -3.75 -12.83 1.13
CA LYS A 93 -4.32 -11.57 0.59
C LYS A 93 -3.85 -10.37 1.39
N ALA A 94 -3.87 -10.45 2.72
CA ALA A 94 -3.44 -9.34 3.58
C ALA A 94 -1.95 -9.00 3.38
N ARG A 95 -1.08 -10.03 3.28
CA ARG A 95 0.36 -9.86 3.01
C ARG A 95 0.61 -9.27 1.62
N ALA A 96 -0.05 -9.83 0.60
CA ALA A 96 0.07 -9.33 -0.77
C ALA A 96 -0.37 -7.87 -0.87
N ARG A 97 -1.46 -7.48 -0.18
CA ARG A 97 -1.89 -6.07 -0.13
C ARG A 97 -0.84 -5.19 0.56
N ALA A 98 -0.26 -5.63 1.68
CA ALA A 98 0.78 -4.88 2.37
C ALA A 98 2.06 -4.70 1.53
N GLU A 99 2.47 -5.75 0.81
CA GLU A 99 3.60 -5.69 -0.13
C GLU A 99 3.31 -4.70 -1.27
N LYS A 100 2.14 -4.80 -1.91
CA LYS A 100 1.73 -3.83 -2.94
C LYS A 100 1.71 -2.39 -2.42
N THR A 101 1.12 -2.15 -1.24
CA THR A 101 1.10 -0.81 -0.63
C THR A 101 2.52 -0.27 -0.45
N ARG A 102 3.45 -1.09 0.06
CA ARG A 102 4.85 -0.69 0.26
C ARG A 102 5.53 -0.36 -1.07
N ASP A 103 5.34 -1.20 -2.08
CA ASP A 103 5.99 -1.04 -3.38
C ASP A 103 5.46 0.20 -4.12
N TYR A 104 4.15 0.47 -4.03
CA TYR A 104 3.54 1.70 -4.55
C TYR A 104 4.03 2.95 -3.80
N HIS A 105 4.08 2.91 -2.47
CA HIS A 105 4.64 4.02 -1.68
C HIS A 105 6.10 4.29 -2.07
N LYS A 106 6.92 3.26 -2.25
CA LYS A 106 8.31 3.41 -2.68
C LYS A 106 8.41 4.06 -4.07
N ALA A 107 7.62 3.57 -5.03
CA ALA A 107 7.64 4.08 -6.39
C ALA A 107 7.15 5.54 -6.48
N LEU A 108 6.01 5.85 -5.84
CA LEU A 108 5.46 7.21 -5.79
C LEU A 108 6.39 8.16 -5.02
N TYR A 109 7.00 7.72 -3.92
CA TYR A 109 7.97 8.53 -3.18
C TYR A 109 9.16 8.93 -4.07
N ALA A 110 9.66 7.99 -4.87
CA ALA A 110 10.75 8.27 -5.80
C ALA A 110 10.33 9.25 -6.93
N GLU A 111 9.17 9.03 -7.56
CA GLU A 111 8.68 9.92 -8.63
C GLU A 111 8.42 11.34 -8.12
N ILE A 112 7.69 11.49 -7.01
CA ILE A 112 7.43 12.79 -6.40
C ILE A 112 8.74 13.45 -5.98
N GLY A 113 9.65 12.70 -5.34
CA GLY A 113 10.95 13.22 -4.89
C GLY A 113 11.79 13.78 -6.04
N ASN A 114 11.96 13.00 -7.10
CA ASN A 114 12.70 13.43 -8.30
C ASN A 114 12.05 14.65 -8.96
N THR A 115 10.72 14.68 -9.02
CA THR A 115 10.01 15.82 -9.60
C THR A 115 10.20 17.09 -8.77
N LEU A 116 10.14 17.00 -7.44
CA LEU A 116 10.32 18.16 -6.55
C LEU A 116 11.72 18.79 -6.65
N GLU A 117 12.75 17.98 -6.86
CA GLU A 117 14.12 18.47 -7.07
C GLU A 117 14.23 19.34 -8.33
N SER A 118 13.42 19.06 -9.36
CA SER A 118 13.34 19.86 -10.58
C SER A 118 12.38 21.05 -10.51
N LEU A 119 11.38 21.01 -9.61
CA LEU A 119 10.25 21.93 -9.68
C LEU A 119 10.56 23.33 -9.15
N TRP A 120 11.26 23.42 -8.01
CA TRP A 120 11.37 24.70 -7.29
C TRP A 120 12.56 24.77 -6.33
N GLU A 121 13.44 25.73 -6.59
CA GLU A 121 14.42 26.24 -5.63
C GLU A 121 14.09 27.70 -5.32
N ALA A 122 13.81 28.01 -4.04
CA ALA A 122 13.07 29.22 -3.67
C ALA A 122 13.71 30.53 -4.15
N ASP A 123 14.99 30.74 -3.87
CA ASP A 123 15.66 32.01 -4.17
C ASP A 123 15.95 32.17 -5.67
N SER A 124 16.34 31.10 -6.35
CA SER A 124 16.66 31.13 -7.79
C SER A 124 15.41 31.20 -8.66
N SER A 125 14.32 30.55 -8.25
CA SER A 125 13.07 30.52 -9.02
C SER A 125 12.32 31.85 -8.97
N GLU A 126 12.27 32.52 -7.83
CA GLU A 126 11.56 33.81 -7.72
C GLU A 126 12.28 34.94 -8.48
N GLN A 127 13.62 34.96 -8.43
CA GLN A 127 14.42 35.90 -9.22
C GLN A 127 14.27 35.63 -10.73
N TYR A 128 14.34 34.37 -11.15
CA TYR A 128 14.16 33.98 -12.54
C TYR A 128 12.77 34.36 -13.07
N VAL A 129 11.72 34.09 -12.29
CA VAL A 129 10.35 34.46 -12.66
C VAL A 129 10.19 35.98 -12.77
N THR A 130 10.72 36.74 -11.81
CA THR A 130 10.65 38.20 -11.84
C THR A 130 11.33 38.75 -13.09
N ALA A 131 12.57 38.30 -13.37
CA ALA A 131 13.29 38.72 -14.57
C ALA A 131 12.55 38.36 -15.87
N LEU A 132 11.91 37.19 -15.92
CA LEU A 132 11.14 36.77 -17.09
C LEU A 132 9.86 37.60 -17.29
N ILE A 133 9.16 37.94 -16.20
CA ILE A 133 7.97 38.80 -16.24
C ILE A 133 8.36 40.20 -16.70
N GLU A 134 9.47 40.77 -16.22
CA GLU A 134 9.96 42.07 -16.69
C GLU A 134 10.28 42.03 -18.19
N ARG A 135 10.95 40.97 -18.67
CA ARG A 135 11.16 40.78 -20.11
C ARG A 135 9.87 40.69 -20.92
N MET A 136 8.84 40.03 -20.39
CA MET A 136 7.51 39.99 -21.04
C MET A 136 6.81 41.36 -21.08
N ARG A 137 7.15 42.28 -20.16
CA ARG A 137 6.63 43.66 -20.15
C ARG A 137 7.41 44.57 -21.11
N GLU A 138 8.72 44.42 -21.15
CA GLU A 138 9.62 45.30 -21.92
C GLU A 138 9.74 44.90 -23.40
N GLU A 139 9.79 43.60 -23.70
CA GLU A 139 9.98 43.08 -25.05
C GLU A 139 8.64 42.77 -25.73
N GLU A 140 8.22 43.65 -26.65
CA GLU A 140 6.99 43.46 -27.41
C GLU A 140 7.05 42.17 -28.25
N GLY A 141 6.05 41.30 -28.07
CA GLY A 141 5.98 40.00 -28.76
C GLY A 141 6.83 38.88 -28.14
N TYR A 142 7.53 39.13 -27.03
CA TYR A 142 8.23 38.07 -26.32
C TYR A 142 7.25 37.07 -25.68
N VAL A 143 7.44 35.79 -25.98
CA VAL A 143 6.68 34.68 -25.41
C VAL A 143 7.67 33.65 -24.86
N PRO A 144 7.68 33.40 -23.54
CA PRO A 144 8.59 32.42 -22.97
C PRO A 144 8.26 31.02 -23.46
N PHE A 145 9.30 30.21 -23.69
CA PHE A 145 9.12 28.80 -24.05
C PHE A 145 8.86 27.98 -22.80
N LEU A 146 7.68 27.36 -22.71
CA LEU A 146 7.37 26.39 -21.67
C LEU A 146 7.61 24.95 -22.18
N PRO A 147 8.53 24.19 -21.56
CA PRO A 147 8.74 22.79 -21.89
C PRO A 147 7.54 21.96 -21.43
N ARG A 148 7.25 20.89 -22.17
CA ARG A 148 6.35 19.84 -21.68
C ARG A 148 7.11 18.96 -20.72
N GLU A 149 6.75 19.03 -19.46
CA GLU A 149 7.28 18.17 -18.41
C GLU A 149 6.32 17.00 -18.18
N GLN A 150 6.84 15.79 -17.99
CA GLN A 150 6.03 14.62 -17.68
C GLN A 150 6.53 13.98 -16.39
N HIS A 151 5.68 14.05 -15.36
CA HIS A 151 6.03 13.71 -13.98
C HIS A 151 5.02 12.77 -13.31
N ASP A 152 4.33 11.94 -14.10
CA ASP A 152 3.16 11.18 -13.67
C ASP A 152 3.13 9.72 -14.15
N HIS A 153 4.27 9.18 -14.59
CA HIS A 153 4.37 7.85 -15.18
C HIS A 153 3.99 6.74 -14.19
N VAL A 154 4.57 6.79 -12.98
CA VAL A 154 4.27 5.84 -11.90
C VAL A 154 2.84 6.02 -11.43
N TYR A 155 2.39 7.27 -11.23
CA TYR A 155 1.01 7.53 -10.82
C TYR A 155 -0.01 6.96 -11.80
N ASN A 156 0.16 7.20 -13.10
CA ASN A 156 -0.73 6.66 -14.14
C ASN A 156 -0.73 5.12 -14.16
N ALA A 157 0.38 4.47 -13.79
CA ALA A 157 0.46 3.01 -13.71
C ALA A 157 -0.27 2.44 -12.48
N VAL A 158 -0.31 3.16 -11.35
CA VAL A 158 -0.89 2.67 -10.09
C VAL A 158 -2.32 3.14 -9.83
N ILE A 159 -2.81 4.15 -10.55
CA ILE A 159 -4.14 4.75 -10.31
C ILE A 159 -5.30 3.75 -10.44
N ALA A 160 -5.15 2.72 -11.27
CA ALA A 160 -6.15 1.66 -11.42
C ALA A 160 -6.31 0.80 -10.15
N GLU A 161 -5.28 0.74 -9.30
CA GLU A 161 -5.23 -0.01 -8.04
C GLU A 161 -5.09 0.96 -6.84
N ILE A 162 -5.64 2.18 -6.97
CA ILE A 162 -5.50 3.22 -5.94
C ILE A 162 -6.14 2.82 -4.59
N ASP A 163 -7.07 1.86 -4.60
CA ASP A 163 -7.70 1.29 -3.41
C ASP A 163 -6.71 0.53 -2.50
N VAL A 164 -5.54 0.18 -3.02
CA VAL A 164 -4.42 -0.38 -2.26
C VAL A 164 -3.75 0.67 -1.37
N LEU A 165 -3.85 1.96 -1.73
CA LEU A 165 -3.24 3.03 -0.96
C LEU A 165 -4.01 3.32 0.35
N PRO A 166 -3.29 3.53 1.47
CA PRO A 166 -3.92 3.92 2.73
C PRO A 166 -4.59 5.29 2.64
N ARG A 167 -5.70 5.45 3.38
CA ARG A 167 -6.44 6.72 3.49
C ARG A 167 -5.54 7.88 3.92
N GLN A 168 -4.55 7.61 4.77
CA GLN A 168 -3.59 8.61 5.28
C GLN A 168 -2.75 9.26 4.18
N THR A 169 -2.46 8.54 3.08
CA THR A 169 -1.53 9.00 2.05
C THR A 169 -2.24 9.37 0.75
N ILE A 170 -3.35 8.69 0.44
CA ILE A 170 -4.04 8.82 -0.85
C ILE A 170 -4.45 10.27 -1.16
N ASP A 171 -4.99 11.00 -0.17
CA ASP A 171 -5.48 12.36 -0.38
C ASP A 171 -4.35 13.32 -0.76
N ALA A 172 -3.19 13.22 -0.08
CA ALA A 172 -2.03 14.06 -0.36
C ALA A 172 -1.38 13.73 -1.71
N ILE A 173 -1.33 12.44 -2.07
CA ILE A 173 -0.83 11.98 -3.37
C ILE A 173 -1.73 12.52 -4.50
N VAL A 174 -3.05 12.33 -4.37
CA VAL A 174 -4.02 12.80 -5.38
C VAL A 174 -4.00 14.33 -5.49
N ALA A 175 -3.91 15.06 -4.37
CA ALA A 175 -3.80 16.52 -4.38
C ALA A 175 -2.53 17.01 -5.09
N TYR A 176 -1.41 16.32 -4.94
CA TYR A 176 -0.19 16.64 -5.69
C TYR A 176 -0.36 16.40 -7.19
N TYR A 177 -0.80 15.19 -7.59
CA TYR A 177 -0.92 14.85 -9.01
C TYR A 177 -2.05 15.61 -9.73
N SER A 178 -3.09 16.07 -9.02
CA SER A 178 -4.10 16.94 -9.61
C SER A 178 -3.50 18.28 -10.05
N VAL A 179 -2.59 18.86 -9.25
CA VAL A 179 -1.86 20.08 -9.64
C VAL A 179 -0.90 19.80 -10.80
N ILE A 180 -0.16 18.68 -10.79
CA ILE A 180 0.72 18.30 -11.91
C ILE A 180 -0.06 18.15 -13.23
N LYS A 181 -1.22 17.49 -13.20
CA LYS A 181 -2.10 17.35 -14.37
C LYS A 181 -2.63 18.71 -14.84
N ALA A 182 -3.08 19.54 -13.91
CA ALA A 182 -3.57 20.88 -14.24
C ALA A 182 -2.47 21.78 -14.84
N MET A 183 -1.24 21.71 -14.31
CA MET A 183 -0.09 22.40 -14.88
C MET A 183 0.22 21.94 -16.30
N SER A 184 0.19 20.62 -16.54
CA SER A 184 0.45 20.04 -17.87
C SER A 184 -0.58 20.52 -18.89
N ALA A 185 -1.86 20.52 -18.50
CA ALA A 185 -2.94 21.06 -19.34
C ALA A 185 -2.75 22.56 -19.63
N LEU A 186 -2.40 23.35 -18.60
CA LEU A 186 -2.13 24.78 -18.77
C LEU A 186 -0.96 25.03 -19.73
N VAL A 187 0.12 24.25 -19.63
CA VAL A 187 1.25 24.34 -20.56
C VAL A 187 0.82 24.02 -21.99
N ASP A 188 -0.05 23.03 -22.21
CA ASP A 188 -0.57 22.74 -23.54
C ASP A 188 -1.41 23.91 -24.10
N ASP A 189 -2.23 24.55 -23.27
CA ASP A 189 -2.99 25.74 -23.65
C ASP A 189 -2.08 26.93 -23.98
N MET A 190 -1.04 27.17 -23.17
CA MET A 190 -0.05 28.24 -23.36
C MET A 190 0.80 28.05 -24.62
N ARG A 191 0.91 26.81 -25.13
CA ARG A 191 1.64 26.50 -26.36
C ARG A 191 0.80 26.69 -27.63
N GLY A 192 -0.52 26.82 -27.49
CA GLY A 192 -1.45 27.02 -28.60
C GLY A 192 -1.38 28.42 -29.21
N GLU A 193 -1.96 28.59 -30.41
CA GLU A 193 -1.98 29.89 -31.10
C GLU A 193 -2.79 30.94 -30.33
N THR A 194 -3.87 30.54 -29.67
CA THR A 194 -4.71 31.44 -28.88
C THR A 194 -3.89 32.23 -27.86
N PHE A 195 -2.97 31.57 -27.14
CA PHE A 195 -2.12 32.21 -26.15
C PHE A 195 -1.21 33.29 -26.75
N ARG A 196 -0.68 33.06 -27.96
CA ARG A 196 0.16 34.03 -28.67
C ARG A 196 -0.60 35.31 -29.04
N THR A 197 -1.89 35.18 -29.33
CA THR A 197 -2.75 36.31 -29.72
C THR A 197 -3.28 37.15 -28.56
N LEU A 198 -3.13 36.68 -27.32
CA LEU A 198 -3.56 37.44 -26.13
C LEU A 198 -2.73 38.72 -25.95
N ASP A 199 -3.26 39.71 -25.24
CA ASP A 199 -2.49 40.87 -24.81
C ASP A 199 -1.40 40.49 -23.78
N ALA A 200 -0.39 41.35 -23.63
CA ALA A 200 0.75 41.08 -22.76
C ALA A 200 0.35 40.92 -21.29
N ASP A 201 -0.57 41.74 -20.79
CA ASP A 201 -1.03 41.68 -19.40
C ASP A 201 -1.72 40.33 -19.10
N ARG A 202 -2.53 39.84 -20.04
CA ARG A 202 -3.19 38.53 -19.91
C ARG A 202 -2.20 37.39 -19.97
N ARG A 203 -1.17 37.45 -20.83
CA ARG A 203 -0.10 36.44 -20.87
C ARG A 203 0.70 36.42 -19.56
N ILE A 204 1.00 37.59 -19.01
CA ILE A 204 1.72 37.74 -17.73
C ILE A 204 0.89 37.14 -16.59
N ALA A 205 -0.42 37.42 -16.54
CA ALA A 205 -1.31 36.85 -15.53
C ALA A 205 -1.33 35.31 -15.58
N ILE A 206 -1.50 34.73 -16.77
CA ILE A 206 -1.50 33.26 -16.96
C ILE A 206 -0.13 32.65 -16.58
N TYR A 207 0.97 33.30 -16.96
CA TYR A 207 2.30 32.83 -16.58
C TYR A 207 2.50 32.87 -15.05
N SER A 208 1.97 33.91 -14.40
CA SER A 208 2.01 34.06 -12.94
C SER A 208 1.20 32.95 -12.25
N ASP A 209 0.04 32.60 -12.80
CA ASP A 209 -0.76 31.46 -12.34
C ASP A 209 0.01 30.13 -12.47
N TYR A 210 0.67 29.90 -13.61
CA TYR A 210 1.52 28.72 -13.82
C TYR A 210 2.64 28.62 -12.77
N VAL A 211 3.32 29.73 -12.47
CA VAL A 211 4.34 29.78 -11.42
C VAL A 211 3.72 29.49 -10.04
N GLY A 212 2.55 30.07 -9.75
CA GLY A 212 1.79 29.79 -8.53
C GLY A 212 1.48 28.29 -8.37
N MET A 213 1.08 27.63 -9.46
CA MET A 213 0.84 26.19 -9.48
C MET A 213 2.12 25.38 -9.23
N ARG A 214 3.28 25.79 -9.77
CA ARG A 214 4.59 25.14 -9.45
C ARG A 214 4.89 25.20 -7.96
N LYS A 215 4.71 26.38 -7.34
CA LYS A 215 4.89 26.57 -5.89
C LYS A 215 3.92 25.71 -5.08
N GLN A 216 2.67 25.62 -5.52
CA GLN A 216 1.65 24.77 -4.89
C GLN A 216 1.99 23.27 -5.02
N ALA A 217 2.39 22.81 -6.21
CA ALA A 217 2.84 21.44 -6.45
C ALA A 217 4.02 21.09 -5.55
N PHE A 218 4.96 22.02 -5.37
CA PHE A 218 6.09 21.84 -4.46
C PHE A 218 5.65 21.63 -3.00
N VAL A 219 4.71 22.44 -2.51
CA VAL A 219 4.16 22.29 -1.15
C VAL A 219 3.42 20.97 -0.97
N PHE A 220 2.55 20.60 -1.92
CA PHE A 220 1.79 19.35 -1.87
C PHE A 220 2.69 18.13 -1.99
N GLY A 221 3.68 18.15 -2.88
CA GLY A 221 4.65 17.06 -2.99
C GLY A 221 5.46 16.88 -1.71
N LYS A 222 5.94 17.97 -1.08
CA LYS A 222 6.63 17.85 0.23
C LYS A 222 5.72 17.31 1.33
N HIS A 223 4.43 17.63 1.30
CA HIS A 223 3.47 17.05 2.23
C HIS A 223 3.24 15.56 1.97
N ALA A 224 3.06 15.15 0.70
CA ALA A 224 2.90 13.76 0.30
C ALA A 224 4.13 12.91 0.69
N LEU A 225 5.34 13.38 0.41
CA LEU A 225 6.58 12.69 0.80
C LEU A 225 6.69 12.50 2.32
N ARG A 226 6.34 13.53 3.12
CA ARG A 226 6.33 13.41 4.58
C ARG A 226 5.35 12.35 5.06
N LEU A 227 4.16 12.29 4.48
CA LEU A 227 3.14 11.30 4.85
C LEU A 227 3.54 9.88 4.44
N ILE A 228 4.05 9.70 3.21
CA ILE A 228 4.53 8.39 2.74
C ILE A 228 5.66 7.89 3.63
N ARG A 229 6.64 8.75 3.95
CA ARG A 229 7.74 8.41 4.85
C ARG A 229 7.26 8.05 6.26
N ALA A 230 6.40 8.87 6.84
CA ALA A 230 5.83 8.60 8.17
C ALA A 230 5.07 7.27 8.18
N TYR A 231 4.30 6.98 7.14
CA TYR A 231 3.61 5.71 6.99
C TYR A 231 4.57 4.53 6.86
N SER A 232 5.63 4.66 6.05
CA SER A 232 6.65 3.63 5.89
C SER A 232 7.39 3.32 7.20
N ASP A 233 7.73 4.36 7.98
CA ASP A 233 8.55 4.21 9.19
C ASP A 233 7.74 3.74 10.41
N GLY A 234 6.48 4.17 10.54
CA GLY A 234 5.67 3.92 11.75
C GLY A 234 4.21 3.55 11.50
N GLY A 235 3.87 3.20 10.26
CA GLY A 235 2.53 2.81 9.85
C GLY A 235 1.50 3.92 9.97
N ARG A 236 0.23 3.51 10.03
CA ARG A 236 -0.95 4.41 10.11
C ARG A 236 -0.82 5.45 11.22
N LYS A 237 -0.44 5.03 12.43
CA LYS A 237 -0.34 5.92 13.60
C LYS A 237 0.68 7.04 13.41
N ALA A 238 1.78 6.78 12.70
CA ALA A 238 2.79 7.80 12.45
C ALA A 238 2.32 8.82 11.41
N ALA A 239 1.64 8.38 10.35
CA ALA A 239 1.04 9.28 9.37
C ALA A 239 -0.11 10.11 9.99
N ASP A 240 -0.95 9.50 10.83
CA ASP A 240 -2.04 10.21 11.53
C ASP A 240 -1.50 11.34 12.42
N ARG A 241 -0.32 11.19 13.04
CA ARG A 241 0.32 12.28 13.82
C ARG A 241 0.72 13.48 12.95
N ILE A 242 1.10 13.25 11.69
CA ILE A 242 1.42 14.32 10.75
C ILE A 242 0.15 15.05 10.30
N ILE A 243 -0.94 14.30 10.09
CA ILE A 243 -2.25 14.87 9.71
C ILE A 243 -2.84 15.70 10.85
N SER A 244 -2.80 15.17 12.08
CA SER A 244 -3.40 15.78 13.27
C SER A 244 -2.58 16.94 13.85
N ASN A 245 -1.36 17.20 13.37
CA ASN A 245 -0.53 18.32 13.83
C ASN A 245 -0.58 19.48 12.81
N PRO A 246 -1.39 20.53 13.04
CA PRO A 246 -1.60 21.63 12.09
C PRO A 246 -0.35 22.51 11.91
N ASP A 247 0.61 22.48 12.83
CA ASP A 247 1.78 23.36 12.81
C ASP A 247 2.83 22.95 11.77
N ALA A 248 2.81 21.69 11.31
CA ALA A 248 3.72 21.19 10.29
C ALA A 248 3.45 21.75 8.87
N GLY A 249 2.27 22.35 8.65
CA GLY A 249 1.94 23.12 7.44
C GLY A 249 2.30 24.60 7.55
N ARG A 250 2.13 25.18 8.75
CA ARG A 250 2.37 26.61 9.02
C ARG A 250 3.85 26.99 9.00
N SER A 251 4.74 26.12 9.48
CA SER A 251 6.20 26.37 9.47
C SER A 251 6.83 26.35 8.07
N ALA A 252 6.17 25.75 7.07
CA ALA A 252 6.64 25.79 5.68
C ALA A 252 6.22 27.08 4.96
N MET A 253 5.08 27.68 5.34
CA MET A 253 4.63 28.98 4.81
C MET A 253 5.35 30.17 5.48
N SER A 254 5.70 30.07 6.76
CA SER A 254 6.38 31.14 7.50
C SER A 254 7.87 31.34 7.16
N ARG A 255 8.51 30.41 6.44
CA ARG A 255 9.93 30.51 6.04
C ARG A 255 10.15 31.11 4.65
N GLY A 256 9.09 31.44 3.91
CA GLY A 256 9.14 32.08 2.59
C GLY A 256 8.61 33.51 2.59
N SER A 257 8.64 34.18 3.75
CA SER A 257 8.25 35.59 3.89
C SER A 257 9.36 36.36 4.62
N VAL A 258 10.51 36.52 3.95
CA VAL A 258 11.48 37.60 4.18
C VAL A 258 12.03 37.99 2.82
#